data_AF-Q5DAA2-F1
#
_entry.id   AF-Q5DAA2-F1
#
_cell.length_a   1.000
_cell.length_b   1.000
_cell.length_c   1.000
_cell.angle_alpha   90.00
_cell.angle_beta   90.00
_cell.angle_gamma   90.00
#
_symmetry.space_group_name_H-M   'P 1'
#
loop_
_entity.id
_entity.type
_entity.pdbx_description
1 polymer ?
#
loop_
_entity_poly.entity_id
_entity_poly.type
_entity_poly.pdbx_seq_one_letter_code
_entity_poly.pdbx_strand_id
1 'polypeptide(L)'
;MATCLSEDVKYPDFYLNYLMKNQVCVFDSWITKDWPACSSWRSPDGLIDVQKLFENVTDAKLCVSDCSVIEFNTHPVREVTVKEFMSYWTNSIQGKDSRILYLKDWHYFRHSSENSWFRLPEYFSSDWLNEFWNFRNDLSDDFKFVYLGRSWNMDSISRRCVPLFQLVCQYTWPQTLVDISSWLVSLYALYSPS
;
A
#
# COMPACT_ATOMS: atom_id res chain seq x y z
N MET A 1 -9.65 -20.66 -2.62
CA MET A 1 -8.41 -20.25 -3.34
C MET A 1 -8.69 -18.94 -4.04
N ALA A 2 -7.71 -18.04 -4.12
CA ALA A 2 -7.88 -16.80 -4.87
C ALA A 2 -7.76 -17.06 -6.38
N THR A 3 -8.44 -16.27 -7.20
CA THR A 3 -8.34 -16.32 -8.67
C THR A 3 -7.42 -15.21 -9.16
N CYS A 4 -6.42 -15.54 -9.97
CA CYS A 4 -5.60 -14.54 -10.63
C CYS A 4 -6.32 -14.00 -11.87
N LEU A 5 -6.36 -12.67 -12.02
CA LEU A 5 -6.85 -11.95 -13.18
C LEU A 5 -5.64 -11.40 -13.93
N SER A 6 -5.13 -12.18 -14.87
CA SER A 6 -3.92 -11.87 -15.67
C SER A 6 -4.15 -10.84 -16.78
N GLU A 7 -5.41 -10.57 -17.12
CA GLU A 7 -5.81 -9.60 -18.13
C GLU A 7 -7.07 -8.85 -17.70
N ASP A 8 -7.41 -7.78 -18.44
CA ASP A 8 -8.52 -6.89 -18.15
C ASP A 8 -9.89 -7.57 -18.39
N VAL A 9 -10.81 -7.46 -17.42
CA VAL A 9 -12.12 -8.13 -17.43
C VAL A 9 -13.21 -7.10 -17.20
N LYS A 10 -14.06 -6.84 -18.18
CA LYS A 10 -15.10 -5.79 -18.08
C LYS A 10 -15.85 -5.82 -16.74
N TYR A 11 -16.03 -4.66 -16.10
CA TYR A 11 -16.65 -4.57 -14.78
C TYR A 11 -17.94 -5.42 -14.58
N PRO A 12 -18.91 -5.51 -15.51
CA PRO A 12 -20.09 -6.36 -15.34
C PRO A 12 -19.76 -7.85 -15.24
N ASP A 13 -18.80 -8.32 -16.04
CA ASP A 13 -18.32 -9.71 -16.00
C ASP A 13 -17.55 -9.97 -14.69
N PHE A 14 -16.73 -9.02 -14.23
CA PHE A 14 -16.07 -9.11 -12.94
C PHE A 14 -17.06 -9.16 -11.77
N TYR A 15 -18.06 -8.27 -11.80
CA TYR A 15 -19.10 -8.16 -10.78
C TYR A 15 -19.88 -9.48 -10.66
N LEU A 16 -20.42 -9.97 -11.78
CA LEU A 16 -21.24 -11.18 -11.79
C LEU A 16 -20.43 -12.44 -11.47
N ASN A 17 -19.19 -12.54 -11.96
CA ASN A 17 -18.42 -13.78 -11.85
C ASN A 17 -17.61 -13.91 -10.56
N TYR A 18 -17.21 -12.80 -9.93
CA TYR A 18 -16.36 -12.82 -8.74
C TYR A 18 -16.94 -12.02 -7.57
N LEU A 19 -17.29 -10.74 -7.78
CA LEU A 19 -17.66 -9.85 -6.67
C LEU A 19 -18.96 -10.27 -5.99
N MET A 20 -20.02 -10.55 -6.75
CA MET A 20 -21.29 -11.07 -6.21
C MET A 20 -21.14 -12.41 -5.48
N LYS A 21 -20.12 -13.21 -5.86
CA LYS A 21 -19.85 -14.53 -5.27
C LYS A 21 -18.91 -14.44 -4.06
N ASN A 22 -18.48 -13.23 -3.68
CA ASN A 22 -17.46 -12.97 -2.68
C ASN A 22 -16.15 -13.77 -2.92
N GLN A 23 -15.73 -13.85 -4.19
CA GLN A 23 -14.56 -14.63 -4.60
C GLN A 23 -13.31 -13.75 -4.59
N VAL A 24 -12.35 -14.08 -3.73
CA VAL A 24 -11.05 -13.39 -3.64
C VAL A 24 -10.34 -13.44 -5.00
N CYS A 25 -9.97 -12.28 -5.52
CA CYS A 25 -9.23 -12.12 -6.76
C CYS A 25 -7.90 -11.41 -6.53
N VAL A 26 -6.89 -11.79 -7.31
CA VAL A 26 -5.57 -11.12 -7.38
C VAL A 26 -5.43 -10.55 -8.77
N PHE A 27 -5.42 -9.23 -8.89
CA PHE A 27 -5.17 -8.54 -10.15
C PHE A 27 -3.65 -8.52 -10.42
N ASP A 28 -3.26 -8.83 -11.66
CA ASP A 28 -1.87 -8.65 -12.09
C ASP A 28 -1.58 -7.17 -12.42
N SER A 29 -0.30 -6.86 -12.60
CA SER A 29 0.30 -5.55 -12.84
C SER A 29 -0.33 -4.69 -13.95
N TRP A 30 -1.15 -5.25 -14.83
CA TRP A 30 -1.91 -4.46 -15.82
C TRP A 30 -2.84 -3.43 -15.19
N ILE A 31 -3.34 -3.66 -13.97
CA ILE A 31 -4.25 -2.74 -13.27
C ILE A 31 -3.56 -1.46 -12.78
N THR A 32 -2.25 -1.51 -12.52
CA THR A 32 -1.44 -0.37 -12.06
C THR A 32 -0.46 0.15 -13.11
N LYS A 33 -0.40 -0.45 -14.31
CA LYS A 33 0.64 -0.17 -15.32
C LYS A 33 0.79 1.31 -15.69
N ASP A 34 -0.33 2.04 -15.69
CA ASP A 34 -0.42 3.45 -16.11
C ASP A 34 -0.33 4.43 -14.93
N TRP A 35 -0.09 3.96 -13.70
CA TRP A 35 0.00 4.82 -12.52
C TRP A 35 1.32 5.62 -12.50
N PRO A 36 1.30 6.96 -12.35
CA PRO A 36 2.53 7.75 -12.25
C PRO A 36 3.47 7.30 -11.13
N ALA A 37 2.96 6.82 -9.99
CA ALA A 37 3.80 6.27 -8.93
C ALA A 37 4.61 5.05 -9.40
N CYS A 38 4.06 4.23 -10.29
CA CYS A 38 4.74 3.07 -10.88
C CYS A 38 5.97 3.44 -11.74
N SER A 39 6.15 4.69 -12.17
CA SER A 39 7.36 5.13 -12.88
C SER A 39 8.18 6.11 -12.04
N SER A 40 7.52 7.09 -11.44
CA SER A 40 8.14 8.18 -10.69
C SER A 40 8.86 7.72 -9.42
N TRP A 41 8.31 6.76 -8.68
CA TRP A 41 8.93 6.30 -7.42
C TRP A 41 9.96 5.19 -7.64
N ARG A 42 10.36 4.87 -8.89
CA ARG A 42 11.42 3.88 -9.13
C ARG A 42 12.81 4.49 -9.27
N SER A 43 13.80 3.77 -8.77
CA SER A 43 15.21 3.97 -9.07
C SER A 43 15.55 3.30 -10.42
N PRO A 44 16.69 3.63 -11.06
CA PRO A 44 17.06 3.09 -12.38
C PRO A 44 17.25 1.57 -12.44
N ASP A 45 17.43 0.91 -11.29
CA ASP A 45 17.50 -0.55 -11.13
C ASP A 45 16.11 -1.21 -10.94
N GLY A 46 15.03 -0.43 -10.98
CA GLY A 46 13.64 -0.90 -10.84
C GLY A 46 13.16 -1.08 -9.39
N LEU A 47 13.98 -0.75 -8.39
CA LEU A 47 13.58 -0.75 -6.98
C LEU A 47 12.81 0.53 -6.59
N ILE A 48 12.33 0.60 -5.34
CA ILE A 48 11.70 1.79 -4.77
C ILE A 48 12.75 2.85 -4.43
N ASP A 49 12.55 4.06 -4.94
CA ASP A 49 13.34 5.24 -4.60
C ASP A 49 12.63 6.02 -3.49
N VAL A 50 13.05 5.80 -2.26
CA VAL A 50 12.46 6.48 -1.09
C VAL A 50 12.71 7.99 -1.12
N GLN A 51 13.77 8.47 -1.76
CA GLN A 51 14.03 9.90 -1.84
C GLN A 51 12.96 10.59 -2.70
N LYS A 52 12.57 9.98 -3.83
CA LYS A 52 11.46 10.47 -4.67
C LYS A 52 10.09 10.31 -4.02
N LEU A 53 9.86 9.21 -3.28
CA LEU A 53 8.62 9.00 -2.52
C LEU A 53 8.36 10.16 -1.54
N PHE A 54 9.37 10.53 -0.77
CA PHE A 54 9.26 11.52 0.31
C PHE A 54 9.50 12.98 -0.14
N GLU A 55 9.85 13.22 -1.40
CA GLU A 55 10.26 14.54 -1.94
C GLU A 55 9.24 15.66 -1.64
N ASN A 56 7.94 15.34 -1.72
CA ASN A 56 6.85 16.31 -1.52
C ASN A 56 6.30 16.37 -0.08
N VAL A 57 6.86 15.59 0.85
CA VAL A 57 6.29 15.36 2.20
C VAL A 57 7.37 15.29 3.28
N THR A 58 8.45 16.07 3.13
CA THR A 58 9.67 15.98 3.97
C THR A 58 9.44 16.18 5.47
N ASP A 59 8.42 16.94 5.86
CA ASP A 59 8.07 17.23 7.26
C ASP A 59 7.01 16.27 7.83
N ALA A 60 6.61 15.24 7.06
CA ALA A 60 5.62 14.27 7.51
C ALA A 60 6.14 13.41 8.69
N LYS A 61 5.21 13.08 9.57
CA LYS A 61 5.35 12.06 10.60
C LYS A 61 4.90 10.71 10.05
N LEU A 62 5.67 9.67 10.32
CA LEU A 62 5.49 8.32 9.80
C LEU A 62 5.25 7.35 10.97
N CYS A 63 4.23 6.51 10.86
CA CYS A 63 3.98 5.41 11.80
C CYS A 63 4.68 4.15 11.28
N VAL A 64 5.70 3.67 11.99
CA VAL A 64 6.48 2.49 11.60
C VAL A 64 6.43 1.42 12.67
N SER A 65 6.11 0.19 12.28
CA SER A 65 6.25 -0.99 13.14
C SER A 65 7.68 -1.51 13.09
N ASP A 66 8.30 -1.76 14.25
CA ASP A 66 9.59 -2.46 14.31
C ASP A 66 9.36 -3.98 14.35
N CYS A 67 9.35 -4.60 13.17
CA CYS A 67 9.14 -6.04 13.01
C CYS A 67 10.33 -6.89 13.48
N SER A 68 11.46 -6.27 13.87
CA SER A 68 12.59 -6.99 14.48
C SER A 68 12.41 -7.26 15.98
N VAL A 69 11.39 -6.66 16.60
CA VAL A 69 11.11 -6.77 18.04
C VAL A 69 9.66 -7.21 18.26
N ILE A 70 9.42 -8.01 19.30
CA ILE A 70 8.08 -8.35 19.79
C ILE A 70 7.96 -7.85 21.23
N GLU A 71 7.10 -6.87 21.44
CA GLU A 71 6.76 -6.31 22.75
C GLU A 71 5.26 -6.57 23.01
N PHE A 72 4.93 -7.17 24.16
CA PHE A 72 3.54 -7.50 24.54
C PHE A 72 2.74 -8.30 23.48
N ASN A 73 3.41 -9.25 22.80
CA ASN A 73 2.88 -10.03 21.67
C ASN A 73 2.52 -9.18 20.42
N THR A 74 3.09 -7.99 20.29
CA THR A 74 2.88 -7.07 19.17
C THR A 74 4.21 -6.51 18.65
N HIS A 75 4.24 -6.02 17.41
CA HIS A 75 5.37 -5.23 16.94
C HIS A 75 5.19 -3.77 17.38
N PRO A 76 6.13 -3.18 18.13
CA PRO A 76 5.98 -1.83 18.65
C PRO A 76 5.91 -0.82 17.50
N VAL A 77 4.86 0.00 17.50
CA VAL A 77 4.70 1.12 16.56
C VAL A 77 5.41 2.33 17.14
N ARG A 78 6.21 3.01 16.30
CA ARG A 78 6.91 4.25 16.64
C ARG A 78 6.57 5.33 15.63
N GLU A 79 6.35 6.54 16.12
CA GLU A 79 6.34 7.73 15.27
C GLU A 79 7.79 8.11 14.95
N VAL A 80 8.10 8.30 13.67
CA VAL A 80 9.42 8.76 13.20
C VAL A 80 9.25 9.85 12.15
N THR A 81 10.24 10.72 12.00
CA THR A 81 10.30 11.67 10.89
C THR A 81 10.70 10.96 9.59
N VAL A 82 10.32 11.53 8.45
CA VAL A 82 10.85 11.14 7.12
C VAL A 82 12.38 11.05 7.11
N LYS A 83 13.07 12.03 7.72
CA LYS A 83 14.54 12.08 7.77
C LYS A 83 15.13 10.88 8.53
N GLU A 84 14.54 10.49 9.65
CA GLU A 84 14.96 9.31 10.41
C GLU A 84 14.69 8.03 9.64
N PHE A 85 13.53 7.92 8.98
CA PHE A 85 13.19 6.75 8.17
C PHE A 85 14.10 6.60 6.94
N MET A 86 14.42 7.69 6.22
CA MET A 86 15.39 7.67 5.12
C MET A 86 16.80 7.29 5.58
N SER A 87 17.22 7.77 6.75
CA SER A 87 18.50 7.39 7.38
C SER A 87 18.52 5.89 7.71
N TYR A 88 17.48 5.39 8.38
CA TYR A 88 17.29 3.95 8.61
C TYR A 88 17.35 3.16 7.29
N TRP A 89 16.58 3.55 6.28
CA TRP A 89 16.47 2.84 5.00
C TRP A 89 17.82 2.69 4.32
N THR A 90 18.58 3.80 4.28
CA THR A 90 19.94 3.85 3.71
C THR A 90 20.90 2.95 4.48
N ASN A 91 20.92 3.03 5.82
CA ASN A 91 21.78 2.20 6.66
C ASN A 91 21.41 0.71 6.56
N SER A 92 20.12 0.40 6.49
CA SER A 92 19.59 -0.97 6.36
C SER A 92 19.97 -1.59 5.00
N ILE A 93 19.91 -0.83 3.90
CA ILE A 93 20.41 -1.28 2.57
C ILE A 93 21.93 -1.55 2.59
N GLN A 94 22.68 -0.78 3.39
CA GLN A 94 24.12 -0.95 3.59
C GLN A 94 24.47 -2.06 4.60
N GLY A 95 23.49 -2.73 5.22
CA GLY A 95 23.73 -3.74 6.26
C GLY A 95 24.24 -3.19 7.60
N LYS A 96 24.16 -1.87 7.80
CA LYS A 96 24.55 -1.17 9.03
C LYS A 96 23.43 -1.10 10.08
N ASP A 97 22.20 -1.43 9.68
CA ASP A 97 21.03 -1.43 10.54
C ASP A 97 20.25 -2.74 10.33
N SER A 98 20.17 -3.54 11.40
CA SER A 98 19.50 -4.83 11.42
C SER A 98 18.02 -4.74 11.80
N ARG A 99 17.50 -3.55 12.12
CA ARG A 99 16.06 -3.35 12.37
C ARG A 99 15.28 -3.59 11.10
N ILE A 100 14.03 -3.98 11.26
CA ILE A 100 13.12 -4.26 10.15
C ILE A 100 11.89 -3.40 10.36
N LEU A 101 12.01 -2.12 9.98
CA LEU A 101 10.92 -1.16 10.09
C LEU A 101 9.97 -1.30 8.89
N TYR A 102 8.68 -1.40 9.19
CA TYR A 102 7.59 -1.47 8.23
C TYR A 102 6.72 -0.22 8.36
N LEU A 103 6.71 0.63 7.33
CA LEU A 103 5.79 1.77 7.22
C LEU A 103 4.41 1.23 6.89
N LYS A 104 3.43 1.57 7.74
CA LYS A 104 2.07 1.03 7.71
C LYS A 104 1.05 2.15 7.90
N ASP A 105 -0.07 2.03 7.21
CA ASP A 105 -1.24 2.91 7.33
C ASP A 105 -0.89 4.40 7.13
N TRP A 106 0.03 4.72 6.20
CA TRP A 106 0.44 6.10 5.95
C TRP A 106 -0.49 6.80 4.95
N HIS A 107 -1.23 7.80 5.44
CA HIS A 107 -2.08 8.71 4.66
C HIS A 107 -1.25 9.70 3.82
N TYR A 108 -0.58 9.19 2.78
CA TYR A 108 0.22 9.99 1.84
C TYR A 108 -0.62 11.05 1.09
N PHE A 109 -1.88 10.71 0.83
CA PHE A 109 -2.75 11.42 -0.09
C PHE A 109 -3.43 12.63 0.54
N ARG A 110 -3.66 12.63 1.84
CA ARG A 110 -4.13 13.80 2.60
C ARG A 110 -3.36 15.11 2.34
N HIS A 111 -2.09 15.02 1.97
CA HIS A 111 -1.22 16.18 1.71
C HIS A 111 -0.73 16.29 0.27
N SER A 112 -1.16 15.41 -0.64
CA SER A 112 -0.75 15.40 -2.04
C SER A 112 -1.95 15.27 -2.98
N SER A 113 -1.87 15.84 -4.17
CA SER A 113 -2.95 15.72 -5.15
C SER A 113 -3.09 14.28 -5.64
N GLU A 114 -4.10 13.55 -5.14
CA GLU A 114 -4.36 12.12 -5.40
C GLU A 114 -4.16 11.70 -6.86
N ASN A 115 -4.81 12.43 -7.77
CA ASN A 115 -4.82 12.18 -9.20
C ASN A 115 -3.43 12.30 -9.88
N SER A 116 -2.41 12.78 -9.17
CA SER A 116 -1.03 12.87 -9.66
C SER A 116 -0.25 11.56 -9.52
N TRP A 117 -0.73 10.58 -8.76
CA TRP A 117 0.05 9.38 -8.39
C TRP A 117 -0.57 8.05 -8.83
N PHE A 118 -1.91 7.96 -8.84
CA PHE A 118 -2.63 6.76 -9.28
C PHE A 118 -3.98 7.14 -9.91
N ARG A 119 -4.61 6.18 -10.60
CA ARG A 119 -6.00 6.28 -11.06
C ARG A 119 -6.79 5.13 -10.45
N LEU A 120 -7.87 5.42 -9.73
CA LEU A 120 -8.76 4.41 -9.15
C LEU A 120 -9.30 3.48 -10.27
N PRO A 121 -9.00 2.17 -10.23
CA PRO A 121 -9.55 1.20 -11.18
C PRO A 121 -11.07 1.05 -11.05
N GLU A 122 -11.77 0.77 -12.16
CA GLU A 122 -13.25 0.69 -12.18
C GLU A 122 -13.82 -0.37 -11.23
N TYR A 123 -13.08 -1.45 -11.01
CA TYR A 123 -13.32 -2.52 -10.04
C TYR A 123 -13.51 -2.05 -8.59
N PHE A 124 -12.98 -0.88 -8.26
CA PHE A 124 -12.98 -0.28 -6.92
C PHE A 124 -13.74 1.06 -6.89
N SER A 125 -14.50 1.38 -7.94
CA SER A 125 -15.21 2.67 -8.07
C SER A 125 -16.36 2.87 -7.07
N SER A 126 -16.86 1.79 -6.46
CA SER A 126 -17.88 1.84 -5.40
C SER A 126 -17.24 2.07 -4.03
N ASP A 127 -16.63 3.24 -3.86
CA ASP A 127 -15.88 3.62 -2.65
C ASP A 127 -16.64 4.65 -1.81
N TRP A 128 -17.80 4.22 -1.30
CA TRP A 128 -18.66 5.06 -0.47
C TRP A 128 -17.94 5.63 0.77
N LEU A 129 -16.90 4.95 1.26
CA LEU A 129 -16.17 5.41 2.44
C LEU A 129 -15.30 6.63 2.11
N ASN A 130 -14.49 6.58 1.05
CA ASN A 130 -13.74 7.75 0.61
C ASN A 130 -14.67 8.85 0.05
N GLU A 131 -15.79 8.50 -0.60
CA GLU A 131 -16.83 9.47 -0.98
C GLU A 131 -17.39 10.21 0.24
N PHE A 132 -17.74 9.48 1.32
CA PHE A 132 -18.27 10.07 2.55
C PHE A 132 -17.28 11.05 3.19
N TRP A 133 -15.99 10.72 3.24
CA TRP A 133 -14.97 11.63 3.76
C TRP A 133 -14.75 12.85 2.86
N ASN A 134 -14.85 12.71 1.54
CA ASN A 134 -14.82 13.86 0.61
C ASN A 134 -15.98 14.86 0.81
N PHE A 135 -17.12 14.43 1.37
CA PHE A 135 -18.23 15.32 1.72
C PHE A 135 -18.08 16.03 3.08
N ARG A 136 -17.10 15.63 3.90
CA ARG A 136 -16.86 16.23 5.21
C ARG A 136 -15.91 17.42 5.11
N ASN A 137 -16.35 18.54 5.71
CA ASN A 137 -15.56 19.77 5.81
C ASN A 137 -15.08 20.04 7.25
N ASP A 138 -15.48 19.21 8.22
CA ASP A 138 -15.19 19.36 9.65
C ASP A 138 -13.98 18.55 10.11
N LEU A 139 -13.68 17.47 9.38
CA LEU A 139 -12.53 16.60 9.54
C LEU A 139 -11.91 16.32 8.18
N SER A 140 -10.62 16.01 8.17
CA SER A 140 -9.88 15.56 6.98
C SER A 140 -9.33 14.19 7.31
N ASP A 141 -9.71 13.19 6.53
CA ASP A 141 -9.28 11.80 6.66
C ASP A 141 -9.40 11.12 5.29
N ASP A 142 -8.66 10.04 5.07
CA ASP A 142 -8.71 9.24 3.85
C ASP A 142 -8.57 7.75 4.18
N PHE A 143 -9.03 6.89 3.28
CA PHE A 143 -8.89 5.43 3.40
C PHE A 143 -7.92 4.92 2.32
N LYS A 144 -6.81 5.66 2.13
CA LYS A 144 -5.85 5.50 1.03
C LYS A 144 -4.43 5.46 1.60
N PHE A 145 -3.93 4.24 1.78
CA PHE A 145 -2.73 4.01 2.58
C PHE A 145 -1.55 3.56 1.72
N VAL A 146 -0.38 4.16 1.96
CA VAL A 146 0.91 3.69 1.45
C VAL A 146 1.57 2.83 2.53
N TYR A 147 2.03 1.65 2.14
CA TYR A 147 2.89 0.79 2.96
C TYR A 147 4.24 0.64 2.29
N LEU A 148 5.29 0.59 3.09
CA LEU A 148 6.65 0.41 2.59
C LEU A 148 7.46 -0.46 3.56
N GLY A 149 7.92 -1.58 3.04
CA GLY A 149 8.72 -2.55 3.78
C GLY A 149 9.91 -3.07 2.98
N ARG A 150 10.88 -3.63 3.70
CA ARG A 150 11.92 -4.49 3.13
C ARG A 150 11.46 -5.94 3.26
N SER A 151 11.58 -6.73 2.20
CA SER A 151 11.28 -8.18 2.26
C SER A 151 12.16 -8.88 3.30
N TRP A 152 11.56 -9.76 4.10
CA TRP A 152 12.23 -10.53 5.16
C TRP A 152 13.16 -11.62 4.61
N ASN A 153 12.95 -12.09 3.38
CA ASN A 153 13.60 -13.29 2.86
C ASN A 153 15.11 -13.10 2.61
N MET A 154 15.89 -13.56 3.58
CA MET A 154 17.30 -13.91 3.43
C MET A 154 17.41 -15.15 2.54
N ASP A 155 17.58 -14.94 1.23
CA ASP A 155 18.55 -15.69 0.40
C ASP A 155 18.56 -15.18 -1.06
N SER A 156 19.75 -14.83 -1.57
CA SER A 156 20.09 -14.58 -2.99
C SER A 156 19.22 -13.60 -3.84
N ILE A 157 19.82 -12.45 -4.19
CA ILE A 157 19.60 -11.68 -5.44
C ILE A 157 18.13 -11.21 -5.71
N SER A 158 17.39 -10.80 -4.69
CA SER A 158 16.33 -9.79 -4.88
C SER A 158 16.08 -8.96 -3.64
N ARG A 159 16.71 -7.78 -3.55
CA ARG A 159 16.43 -6.76 -2.52
C ARG A 159 15.09 -6.06 -2.81
N ARG A 160 14.01 -6.83 -2.95
CA ARG A 160 12.67 -6.31 -3.24
C ARG A 160 12.16 -5.54 -2.02
N CYS A 161 12.11 -4.23 -2.20
CA CYS A 161 11.40 -3.32 -1.33
C CYS A 161 10.12 -2.96 -2.07
N VAL A 162 8.97 -3.31 -1.50
CA VAL A 162 7.68 -3.27 -2.21
C VAL A 162 6.84 -2.15 -1.63
N PRO A 163 6.46 -1.14 -2.45
CA PRO A 163 5.36 -0.26 -2.08
C PRO A 163 4.06 -1.04 -2.25
N LEU A 164 3.31 -1.22 -1.16
CA LEU A 164 1.92 -1.67 -1.25
C LEU A 164 1.04 -0.43 -1.24
N PHE A 165 0.12 -0.35 -2.20
CA PHE A 165 -0.91 0.69 -2.22
C PHE A 165 -2.22 0.02 -1.85
N GLN A 166 -2.82 0.49 -0.76
CA GLN A 166 -4.10 -0.04 -0.30
C GLN A 166 -5.18 1.02 -0.49
N LEU A 167 -6.16 0.64 -1.32
CA LEU A 167 -7.43 1.34 -1.47
C LEU A 167 -8.46 0.50 -0.72
N VAL A 168 -8.99 1.03 0.39
CA VAL A 168 -9.94 0.33 1.24
C VAL A 168 -11.36 0.66 0.78
N CYS A 169 -11.91 -0.18 -0.10
CA CYS A 169 -13.28 -0.07 -0.62
C CYS A 169 -14.14 -1.22 -0.06
N GLN A 170 -15.36 -0.96 0.39
CA GLN A 170 -16.15 -1.91 1.17
C GLN A 170 -16.80 -3.04 0.34
N TYR A 171 -16.26 -4.27 0.44
CA TYR A 171 -16.92 -5.54 0.09
C TYR A 171 -16.50 -6.65 1.07
N THR A 172 -17.35 -7.65 1.33
CA THR A 172 -17.49 -8.26 2.69
C THR A 172 -16.71 -9.56 2.98
N TRP A 173 -15.55 -9.47 3.68
CA TRP A 173 -14.76 -10.55 4.35
C TRP A 173 -14.22 -11.74 3.49
N PRO A 174 -13.13 -12.43 3.89
CA PRO A 174 -12.20 -12.16 4.98
C PRO A 174 -10.74 -11.85 4.54
N GLN A 175 -9.95 -11.38 5.49
CA GLN A 175 -8.54 -10.94 5.39
C GLN A 175 -7.63 -11.83 4.54
N THR A 176 -6.74 -11.22 3.75
CA THR A 176 -5.51 -11.87 3.23
C THR A 176 -4.40 -10.83 3.05
N LEU A 177 -3.25 -11.04 3.69
CA LEU A 177 -1.98 -10.39 3.33
C LEU A 177 -1.45 -11.03 2.04
N VAL A 178 -1.09 -10.24 1.03
CA VAL A 178 -0.53 -10.74 -0.24
C VAL A 178 0.89 -10.19 -0.46
N ASP A 179 1.82 -11.10 -0.79
CA ASP A 179 3.30 -10.97 -0.77
C ASP A 179 3.90 -11.94 -1.82
N ILE A 180 4.98 -11.68 -2.57
CA ILE A 180 5.66 -10.42 -2.97
C ILE A 180 6.12 -10.63 -4.43
N SER A 181 5.91 -9.65 -5.33
CA SER A 181 6.71 -9.54 -6.56
C SER A 181 6.51 -8.26 -7.37
N SER A 182 5.29 -7.73 -7.38
CA SER A 182 4.87 -6.56 -8.18
C SER A 182 3.99 -5.63 -7.34
N TRP A 183 3.61 -4.49 -7.90
CA TRP A 183 2.71 -3.54 -7.27
C TRP A 183 1.34 -4.21 -7.04
N LEU A 184 1.08 -4.58 -5.79
CA LEU A 184 -0.11 -5.30 -5.38
C LEU A 184 -1.14 -4.31 -4.82
N VAL A 185 -2.34 -4.34 -5.40
CA VAL A 185 -3.51 -3.65 -4.86
C VAL A 185 -4.31 -4.69 -4.09
N SER A 186 -4.26 -4.60 -2.75
CA SER A 186 -4.93 -5.54 -1.86
C SER A 186 -6.27 -4.99 -1.40
N LEU A 187 -7.35 -5.75 -1.61
CA LEU A 187 -8.70 -5.42 -1.13
C LEU A 187 -8.81 -5.70 0.38
N TYR A 188 -9.26 -4.73 1.16
CA TYR A 188 -9.54 -4.90 2.59
C TYR A 188 -10.95 -4.43 2.95
N ALA A 189 -11.60 -5.18 3.83
CA ALA A 189 -12.95 -4.96 4.30
C ALA A 189 -12.95 -4.57 5.78
N LEU A 190 -13.66 -3.50 6.14
CA LEU A 190 -13.87 -3.09 7.54
C LEU A 190 -15.36 -3.00 7.87
N TYR A 191 -15.72 -3.40 9.08
CA TYR A 191 -17.09 -3.55 9.57
C TYR A 191 -17.53 -2.36 10.42
N SER A 192 -18.82 -2.00 10.29
CA SER A 192 -19.53 -1.18 11.29
C SER A 192 -20.76 -1.97 11.76
N PRO A 193 -20.97 -2.15 13.08
CA PRO A 193 -22.18 -2.79 13.58
C PRO A 193 -23.40 -1.87 13.46
N SER A 194 -24.44 -2.42 12.85
CA SER A 194 -25.84 -1.98 12.94
C SER A 194 -26.68 -3.12 13.52
#